data_AF-A0A3L7P3C1-F1
#
_entry.id   AF-A0A3L7P3C1-F1
#
_cell.length_a   1.000
_cell.length_b   1.000
_cell.length_c   1.000
_cell.angle_alpha   90.00
_cell.angle_beta   90.00
_cell.angle_gamma   90.00
#
_symmetry.space_group_name_H-M   'P 1'
#
loop_
_entity.id
_entity.type
_entity.pdbx_description
1 polymer ?
#
loop_
_entity_poly.entity_id
_entity_poly.type
_entity_poly.pdbx_seq_one_letter_code
_entity_poly.pdbx_strand_id
1 'polypeptide(L)'
;MHEWKRTSSLNTRKWYREQADHYAARFGEGDRFWQPKYYAVEIYSRQKLEEKLVYMHQNPVRAGLVEHPTQWLWSSARWYLEGRSVGLPIRWPPGLESDG
;
A
#
# COMPACT_ATOMS: atom_id res chain seq x y z
N MET A 1 -0.96 19.25 3.37
CA MET A 1 -1.40 17.86 3.61
C MET A 1 -2.81 17.54 3.04
N HIS A 2 -3.77 18.49 2.99
CA HIS A 2 -5.11 18.23 2.43
C HIS A 2 -5.17 18.14 0.90
N GLU A 3 -4.37 18.91 0.17
CA GLU A 3 -4.47 18.98 -1.30
C GLU A 3 -4.08 17.68 -2.00
N TRP A 4 -2.98 17.02 -1.62
CA TRP A 4 -2.55 15.79 -2.30
C TRP A 4 -3.58 14.65 -2.17
N LYS A 5 -4.29 14.57 -1.04
CA LYS A 5 -5.39 13.61 -0.83
C LYS A 5 -6.59 13.92 -1.73
N ARG A 6 -6.91 15.21 -1.91
CA ARG A 6 -7.98 15.67 -2.80
C ARG A 6 -7.64 15.37 -4.25
N THR A 7 -6.43 15.72 -4.68
CA THR A 7 -5.95 15.50 -6.06
C THR A 7 -5.83 14.02 -6.39
N SER A 8 -5.25 13.20 -5.50
CA SER A 8 -5.19 11.75 -5.70
C SER A 8 -6.58 11.13 -5.77
N SER A 9 -7.51 11.51 -4.89
CA SER A 9 -8.91 11.05 -4.94
C SER A 9 -9.58 11.36 -6.28
N LEU A 10 -9.42 12.59 -6.80
CA LEU A 10 -9.98 13.00 -8.08
C LEU A 10 -9.35 12.22 -9.25
N ASN A 11 -8.02 12.12 -9.27
CA ASN A 11 -7.29 11.40 -10.32
C ASN A 11 -7.62 9.91 -10.33
N THR A 12 -7.68 9.27 -9.15
CA THR A 12 -8.05 7.86 -9.05
C THR A 12 -9.49 7.64 -9.50
N ARG A 13 -10.45 8.46 -9.07
CA ARG A 13 -11.84 8.38 -9.54
C ARG A 13 -11.99 8.61 -11.04
N LYS A 14 -11.17 9.49 -11.62
CA LYS A 14 -11.14 9.71 -13.07
C LYS A 14 -10.66 8.44 -13.78
N TRP A 15 -9.53 7.90 -13.35
CA TRP A 15 -8.96 6.66 -13.92
C TRP A 15 -9.94 5.49 -13.84
N TYR A 16 -10.59 5.26 -12.69
CA TYR A 16 -11.58 4.19 -12.55
C TYR A 16 -12.76 4.34 -13.51
N ARG A 17 -13.27 5.56 -13.72
CA ARG A 17 -14.36 5.82 -14.68
C ARG A 17 -13.95 5.57 -16.13
N GLU A 18 -12.69 5.85 -16.46
CA GLU A 18 -12.19 5.73 -17.84
C GLU A 18 -11.71 4.31 -18.18
N GLN A 19 -11.16 3.58 -17.19
CA GLN A 19 -10.39 2.35 -17.43
C GLN A 19 -10.98 1.11 -16.73
N ALA A 20 -11.90 1.29 -15.78
CA ALA A 20 -12.39 0.22 -14.91
C ALA A 20 -13.85 0.49 -14.48
N ASP A 21 -14.71 0.73 -15.47
CA ASP A 21 -16.11 1.14 -15.32
C ASP A 21 -16.92 0.23 -14.38
N HIS A 22 -16.71 -1.09 -14.42
CA HIS A 22 -17.37 -2.06 -13.54
C HIS A 22 -17.11 -1.78 -12.04
N TYR A 23 -15.94 -1.25 -11.68
CA TYR A 23 -15.66 -0.80 -10.31
C TYR A 23 -16.21 0.59 -10.04
N ALA A 24 -16.17 1.49 -11.03
CA ALA A 24 -16.74 2.83 -10.91
C ALA A 24 -18.25 2.79 -10.63
N ALA A 25 -18.97 1.83 -11.22
CA ALA A 25 -20.40 1.62 -11.02
C ALA A 25 -20.80 1.32 -9.55
N ARG A 26 -19.84 0.92 -8.70
CA ARG A 26 -20.07 0.70 -7.27
C ARG A 26 -20.05 1.98 -6.43
N PHE A 27 -19.71 3.13 -7.02
CA PHE A 27 -19.67 4.42 -6.33
C PHE A 27 -20.78 5.33 -6.83
N GLY A 28 -21.60 5.84 -5.90
CA GLY A 28 -22.59 6.86 -6.19
C GLY A 28 -21.98 8.23 -6.44
N GLU A 29 -22.81 9.14 -6.94
CA GLU A 29 -22.46 10.55 -7.06
C GLU A 29 -22.28 11.16 -5.64
N GLY A 30 -21.15 11.82 -5.40
CA GLY A 30 -20.81 12.36 -4.08
C GLY A 30 -20.05 11.40 -3.14
N ASP A 31 -19.90 10.12 -3.48
CA ASP A 31 -19.16 9.16 -2.64
C ASP A 31 -17.67 9.50 -2.55
N ARG A 32 -17.10 9.34 -1.34
CA ARG A 32 -15.66 9.50 -1.12
C ARG A 32 -14.93 8.25 -1.57
N PHE A 33 -13.85 8.43 -2.33
CA PHE A 33 -12.98 7.33 -2.72
C PHE A 33 -12.25 6.71 -1.51
N TRP A 34 -11.73 7.57 -0.64
CA TRP A 34 -11.06 7.16 0.59
C TRP A 34 -12.04 7.04 1.75
N GLN A 35 -11.90 5.99 2.56
CA GLN A 35 -12.60 5.89 3.84
C GLN A 35 -12.16 7.03 4.79
N PRO A 36 -13.07 7.54 5.63
CA PRO A 36 -12.72 8.53 6.63
C PRO A 36 -11.86 7.90 7.73
N LYS A 37 -10.89 8.68 8.25
CA LYS A 37 -9.89 8.28 9.25
C LYS A 37 -8.88 7.26 8.71
N TYR A 38 -7.76 7.14 9.41
CA TYR A 38 -6.71 6.16 9.14
C TYR A 38 -6.09 5.74 10.48
N TYR A 39 -5.50 4.56 10.51
CA TYR A 39 -4.79 4.08 11.69
C TYR A 39 -3.28 4.32 11.51
N ALA A 40 -2.72 5.14 12.39
CA ALA A 40 -1.29 5.40 12.45
C ALA A 40 -0.72 4.76 13.72
N VAL A 41 0.43 4.12 13.57
CA VAL A 41 1.20 3.57 14.68
C VAL A 41 2.61 4.07 14.56
N GLU A 42 3.09 4.71 15.60
CA GLU A 42 4.48 5.12 15.70
C GLU A 42 5.35 3.89 16.01
N ILE A 43 6.48 3.79 15.32
CA ILE A 43 7.40 2.66 15.45
C ILE A 43 8.67 3.17 16.12
N TYR A 44 8.84 2.78 17.39
CA TYR A 44 9.97 3.19 18.22
C TYR A 44 10.99 2.08 18.49
N SER A 45 10.72 0.87 18.02
CA SER A 45 11.62 -0.26 18.22
C SER A 45 11.68 -1.15 16.99
N ARG A 46 12.83 -1.81 16.83
CA ARG A 46 13.02 -2.82 15.79
C ARG A 46 12.01 -3.96 15.91
N GLN A 47 11.75 -4.44 17.13
CA GLN A 47 10.75 -5.47 17.37
C GLN A 47 9.36 -5.04 16.87
N LYS A 48 8.97 -3.79 17.11
CA LYS A 48 7.67 -3.28 16.63
C LYS A 48 7.62 -3.20 15.11
N LEU A 49 8.73 -2.79 14.49
CA LEU A 49 8.88 -2.77 13.04
C LEU A 49 8.69 -4.17 12.45
N GLU A 50 9.40 -5.17 12.99
CA GLU A 50 9.34 -6.55 12.52
C GLU A 50 7.94 -7.14 12.67
N GLU A 51 7.26 -6.90 13.80
CA GLU A 51 5.85 -7.29 14.01
C GLU A 51 4.94 -6.72 12.90
N LYS A 52 5.09 -5.43 12.58
CA LYS A 52 4.27 -4.78 11.55
C LYS A 52 4.61 -5.22 10.14
N LEU A 53 5.89 -5.47 9.84
CA LEU A 53 6.30 -6.04 8.55
C LEU A 53 5.69 -7.42 8.33
N VAL A 54 5.79 -8.31 9.32
CA VAL A 54 5.17 -9.65 9.26
C VAL A 54 3.67 -9.53 9.05
N TYR A 55 2.99 -8.66 9.80
CA TYR A 55 1.56 -8.41 9.64
C TYR A 55 1.21 -7.97 8.21
N MET A 56 1.92 -6.97 7.67
CA MET A 56 1.68 -6.47 6.31
C MET A 56 1.89 -7.53 5.24
N HIS A 57 2.94 -8.36 5.34
CA HIS A 57 3.20 -9.45 4.39
C HIS A 57 2.17 -10.57 4.49
N GLN A 58 1.61 -10.82 5.68
CA GLN A 58 0.58 -11.84 5.90
C GLN A 58 -0.84 -11.38 5.56
N ASN A 59 -1.10 -10.08 5.39
CA ASN A 59 -2.45 -9.56 5.09
C ASN A 59 -3.10 -10.22 3.86
N PRO A 60 -2.41 -10.41 2.71
CA PRO A 60 -3.00 -11.09 1.56
C PRO A 60 -3.39 -12.55 1.85
N VAL A 61 -2.61 -13.26 2.67
CA VAL A 61 -2.90 -14.64 3.08
C VAL A 61 -4.11 -14.68 4.01
N ARG A 62 -4.13 -13.80 5.02
CA ARG A 62 -5.25 -13.67 5.97
C ARG A 62 -6.56 -13.28 5.27
N ALA A 63 -6.47 -12.53 4.17
CA ALA A 63 -7.61 -12.18 3.34
C ALA A 63 -8.02 -13.28 2.34
N GLY A 64 -7.30 -14.41 2.28
CA GLY A 64 -7.58 -15.52 1.37
C GLY A 64 -7.26 -15.23 -0.10
N LEU A 65 -6.44 -14.21 -0.37
CA LEU A 65 -6.11 -13.79 -1.74
C LEU A 65 -4.99 -14.63 -2.36
N VAL A 66 -4.12 -15.18 -1.52
CA VAL A 66 -2.99 -16.06 -1.88
C VAL A 66 -2.71 -17.05 -0.76
N GLU A 67 -2.06 -18.16 -1.06
CA GLU A 67 -1.67 -19.16 -0.05
C GLU A 67 -0.37 -18.78 0.68
N HIS A 68 0.53 -18.07 -0.01
CA HIS A 68 1.82 -17.66 0.53
C HIS A 68 2.08 -16.15 0.32
N PRO A 69 2.69 -15.42 1.30
CA PRO A 69 2.93 -13.98 1.17
C PRO A 69 3.65 -13.57 -0.11
N THR A 70 4.60 -14.38 -0.55
CA THR A 70 5.44 -14.09 -1.72
C THR A 70 4.71 -14.26 -3.05
N GLN A 71 3.51 -14.83 -3.06
CA GLN A 71 2.65 -14.88 -4.26
C GLN A 71 1.94 -13.55 -4.51
N TRP A 72 1.82 -12.68 -3.51
CA TRP A 72 1.15 -11.39 -3.68
C TRP A 72 2.04 -10.38 -4.42
N LEU A 73 1.69 -10.11 -5.67
CA LEU A 73 2.48 -9.27 -6.58
C LEU A 73 2.67 -7.84 -6.07
N TRP A 74 1.70 -7.32 -5.31
CA TRP A 74 1.64 -5.94 -4.85
C TRP A 74 2.15 -5.79 -3.41
N SER A 75 3.16 -6.56 -3.01
CA SER A 75 3.87 -6.42 -1.74
C SER A 75 5.39 -6.53 -1.90
N SER A 76 6.10 -6.09 -0.86
CA SER A 76 7.55 -6.27 -0.71
C SER A 76 7.96 -7.66 -0.21
N ALA A 77 7.02 -8.58 0.04
CA ALA A 77 7.31 -9.88 0.69
C ALA A 77 8.37 -10.69 -0.06
N ARG A 78 8.30 -10.74 -1.40
CA ARG A 78 9.28 -11.42 -2.27
C ARG A 78 10.71 -10.91 -2.09
N TRP A 79 10.87 -9.61 -1.85
CA TRP A 79 12.18 -9.04 -1.63
C TRP A 79 12.73 -9.45 -0.26
N TYR A 80 11.92 -9.35 0.79
CA TYR A 80 12.34 -9.67 2.16
C TYR A 80 12.60 -11.16 2.38
N LEU A 81 11.77 -12.03 1.80
CA LEU A 81 11.79 -13.47 2.09
C LEU A 81 12.63 -14.27 1.10
N GLU A 82 12.81 -13.78 -0.12
CA GLU A 82 13.46 -14.55 -1.21
C GLU A 82 14.53 -13.75 -1.95
N GLY A 83 14.76 -12.48 -1.58
CA GLY A 83 15.71 -11.61 -2.28
C GLY A 83 15.29 -11.25 -3.71
N ARG A 84 14.03 -11.48 -4.09
CA ARG A 84 13.54 -11.23 -5.46
C ARG A 84 13.14 -9.76 -5.64
N SER A 85 13.45 -9.20 -6.81
CA SER A 85 13.02 -7.85 -7.17
C SER A 85 11.49 -7.72 -7.16
N VAL A 86 11.00 -6.56 -6.72
CA VAL A 86 9.57 -6.18 -6.75
C VAL A 86 9.30 -5.04 -7.73
N GLY A 87 10.24 -4.78 -8.66
CA GLY A 87 10.15 -3.70 -9.64
C GLY A 87 10.53 -2.32 -9.12
N LEU A 88 10.66 -2.17 -7.80
CA LEU A 88 11.14 -0.96 -7.14
C LEU A 88 12.29 -1.30 -6.18
N PRO A 89 13.30 -0.42 -6.07
CA PRO A 89 14.38 -0.63 -5.12
C PRO A 89 13.88 -0.42 -3.69
N ILE A 90 14.19 -1.36 -2.80
CA ILE A 90 13.91 -1.23 -1.36
C ILE A 90 15.14 -0.61 -0.69
N ARG A 91 15.16 0.72 -0.66
CA ARG A 91 16.21 1.54 -0.02
C ARG A 91 15.69 2.95 0.26
N TRP A 92 16.46 3.74 1.00
CA TRP A 92 16.20 5.19 1.10
C TRP A 92 16.27 5.83 -0.31
N PRO A 93 15.28 6.64 -0.71
CA PRO A 93 15.44 7.63 -1.78
C PRO A 93 16.80 8.35 -1.71
N PRO A 94 17.49 8.52 -2.86
CA PRO A 94 18.73 9.29 -2.92
C PRO A 94 18.55 10.73 -2.40
N GLY A 95 19.51 11.21 -1.60
CA GLY A 95 19.52 12.56 -1.02
C GLY A 95 18.75 12.69 0.30
N LEU A 96 18.29 11.58 0.86
CA LEU A 96 17.58 11.51 2.14
C LEU A 96 18.15 10.38 3.03
N GLU A 97 19.33 9.88 2.68
CA GLU A 97 20.14 9.06 3.57
C GLU A 97 20.40 9.84 4.86
N SER A 98 20.19 9.20 6.02
CA SER A 98 20.67 9.77 7.27
C SER A 98 22.17 9.53 7.36
N ASP A 99 22.94 10.59 7.61
CA ASP A 99 24.31 10.49 8.11
C ASP A 99 24.23 9.79 9.47
N GLY A 100 24.32 8.46 9.47
CA GLY A 100 24.33 7.65 10.68
C GLY A 100 25.58 7.90 11.52
#